data_AF-Q8S368-F1
#
_entry.id   AF-Q8S368-F1
#
_cell.length_a   1.000
_cell.length_b   1.000
_cell.length_c   1.000
_cell.angle_alpha   90.00
_cell.angle_beta   90.00
_cell.angle_gamma   90.00
#
_symmetry.space_group_name_H-M   'P 1'
#
loop_
_entity.id
_entity.type
_entity.pdbx_description
1 polymer ?
#
loop_
_entity_poly.entity_id
_entity_poly.type
_entity_poly.pdbx_seq_one_letter_code
_entity_poly.pdbx_strand_id
1 'polypeptide(L)'
;MKRSREHKKEAKSTSSVPDSGGMDELLEVLGYKVKSTDMADVAQKLEQLEMVMGEDGVLQLSDTVHYNPSDLSGWVQSMLLVLNDDNNNNNTADDSDHIFLPGNSLTTMIDFSNSTETVVHGKQRSKLHEDDPYDLRAIAGGAIYRSESESSMRGNGNPNGNGMKRMKTTAAGSEVVDVQPESPRPVVLVDSQEAGIRLVHTLMACAEAIQHNDLKLADALVKHVGILVASQAGAMAKVATYFAGALAQRIYNIYPQNAIETSCYEILQMHFYETCPYLKFAHFTANQAILEAFAGATRVHVIDFSLNQGMQWPALMQALALRSGGPPAFRLTGIGPPQPDNSDVLQQVGWKLAQLADTIGVEFEFRGFVANSIADIDVSMLDIRAPDTEVVAVNSVFEVHRLLARPGAVEKVLSSITGMKPKIVTLVEQESNHNGAVFMERFNEALHYYSTMFDSLESSALTLPNNQDDLVMSEVYLGRQICNVVACEGTERVERHETLTQWRVRMNSAGFEPVHLGSNAFKQASMLLALFAGGDGYKVEENDGCLM
;
A
#
# COMPACT_ATOMS: atom_id res chain seq x y z
N MET A 1 -6.12 86.16 8.23
CA MET A 1 -7.01 85.70 9.33
C MET A 1 -8.25 85.01 8.72
N LYS A 2 -8.96 84.18 9.47
CA LYS A 2 -10.05 83.25 9.05
C LYS A 2 -11.19 83.84 8.17
N ARG A 3 -11.74 82.98 7.27
CA ARG A 3 -13.18 82.81 6.86
C ARG A 3 -13.89 84.03 6.24
N SER A 4 -14.97 83.95 5.46
CA SER A 4 -15.79 82.95 4.73
C SER A 4 -16.63 83.77 3.70
N ARG A 5 -17.36 83.29 2.69
CA ARG A 5 -18.38 82.22 2.66
C ARG A 5 -18.95 82.04 1.22
N GLU A 6 -19.41 80.82 0.90
CA GLU A 6 -20.52 80.45 -0.02
C GLU A 6 -20.75 81.17 -1.38
N HIS A 7 -20.78 80.38 -2.46
CA HIS A 7 -21.95 80.36 -3.38
C HIS A 7 -22.14 78.98 -4.04
N LYS A 8 -23.36 78.74 -4.54
CA LYS A 8 -24.02 77.42 -4.73
C LYS A 8 -24.40 77.21 -6.20
N LYS A 9 -24.24 76.00 -6.77
CA LYS A 9 -25.18 75.37 -7.75
C LYS A 9 -24.77 73.96 -8.22
N GLU A 10 -25.73 73.26 -8.82
CA GLU A 10 -25.79 71.81 -9.00
C GLU A 10 -25.44 71.31 -10.42
N ALA A 11 -25.01 70.03 -10.47
CA ALA A 11 -25.31 68.98 -11.47
C ALA A 11 -25.11 69.21 -12.99
N LYS A 12 -24.23 68.39 -13.60
CA LYS A 12 -24.68 67.20 -14.38
C LYS A 12 -23.58 66.17 -14.65
N SER A 13 -24.03 64.93 -14.90
CA SER A 13 -23.38 63.70 -15.40
C SER A 13 -22.38 63.90 -16.55
N THR A 14 -21.44 62.99 -16.89
CA THR A 14 -21.48 61.50 -16.93
C THR A 14 -20.07 60.87 -16.93
N SER A 15 -19.88 59.72 -16.28
CA SER A 15 -19.34 58.50 -16.91
C SER A 15 -19.50 57.29 -15.97
N SER A 16 -19.94 56.16 -16.53
CA SER A 16 -20.24 54.91 -15.81
C SER A 16 -18.98 54.07 -15.59
N VAL A 17 -18.85 53.52 -14.38
CA VAL A 17 -17.99 52.34 -14.13
C VAL A 17 -18.59 51.15 -14.89
N PRO A 18 -17.81 50.35 -15.62
CA PRO A 18 -18.29 49.06 -16.14
C PRO A 18 -18.48 48.10 -14.98
N ASP A 19 -19.67 47.52 -14.89
CA ASP A 19 -20.09 46.53 -13.90
C ASP A 19 -19.15 45.33 -13.85
N SER A 20 -18.30 45.27 -12.81
CA SER A 20 -17.54 44.06 -12.48
C SER A 20 -18.49 43.12 -11.74
N GLY A 21 -19.17 42.25 -12.48
CA GLY A 21 -20.13 41.30 -11.92
C GLY A 21 -19.49 40.48 -10.79
N GLY A 22 -19.85 40.82 -9.57
CA GLY A 22 -19.14 40.40 -8.36
C GLY A 22 -19.21 38.89 -8.15
N MET A 23 -18.04 38.27 -8.08
CA MET A 23 -17.90 36.97 -7.42
C MET A 23 -18.13 37.15 -5.92
N ASP A 24 -18.68 36.13 -5.27
CA ASP A 24 -18.87 36.13 -3.84
C ASP A 24 -17.52 36.03 -3.13
N GLU A 25 -17.13 37.09 -2.42
CA GLU A 25 -15.79 37.24 -1.83
C GLU A 25 -15.46 36.12 -0.82
N LEU A 26 -16.47 35.52 -0.17
CA LEU A 26 -16.26 34.43 0.80
C LEU A 26 -16.00 33.10 0.10
N LEU A 27 -16.73 32.81 -0.97
CA LEU A 27 -16.53 31.61 -1.78
C LEU A 27 -15.27 31.69 -2.65
N GLU A 28 -14.89 32.88 -3.12
CA GLU A 28 -13.66 33.10 -3.90
C GLU A 28 -12.40 32.85 -3.06
N VAL A 29 -12.39 33.22 -1.78
CA VAL A 29 -11.32 32.88 -0.81
C VAL A 29 -11.17 31.36 -0.63
N LEU A 30 -12.23 30.58 -0.85
CA LEU A 30 -12.22 29.12 -0.80
C LEU A 30 -11.96 28.47 -2.17
N GLY A 31 -11.72 29.25 -3.23
CA GLY A 31 -11.42 28.78 -4.59
C GLY A 31 -12.64 28.54 -5.49
N TYR A 32 -13.85 28.87 -5.03
CA TYR A 32 -15.09 28.73 -5.80
C TYR A 32 -15.46 30.03 -6.53
N LYS A 33 -15.89 29.92 -7.79
CA LYS A 33 -16.25 31.04 -8.66
C LYS A 33 -17.76 31.11 -8.81
N VAL A 34 -18.42 31.70 -7.81
CA VAL A 34 -19.88 31.91 -7.82
C VAL A 34 -20.15 33.41 -7.79
N LYS A 35 -21.00 33.91 -8.69
CA LYS A 35 -21.43 35.31 -8.63
C LYS A 35 -22.44 35.48 -7.51
N SER A 36 -22.40 36.61 -6.80
CA SER A 36 -23.39 36.90 -5.75
C SER A 36 -24.84 36.97 -6.29
N THR A 37 -25.04 37.20 -7.59
CA THR A 37 -26.35 37.12 -8.25
C THR A 37 -26.89 35.69 -8.38
N ASP A 38 -25.99 34.70 -8.43
CA ASP A 38 -26.31 33.32 -8.79
C ASP A 38 -26.43 32.44 -7.52
N MET A 39 -26.09 32.98 -6.34
CA MET A 39 -26.08 32.26 -5.06
C MET A 39 -27.45 31.69 -4.66
N ALA A 40 -28.55 32.38 -4.96
CA ALA A 40 -29.89 31.86 -4.67
C ALA A 40 -30.23 30.60 -5.47
N ASP A 41 -29.79 30.53 -6.73
CA ASP A 41 -29.98 29.38 -7.61
C ASP A 41 -29.08 28.20 -7.20
N VAL A 42 -27.82 28.47 -6.83
CA VAL A 42 -26.90 27.46 -6.29
C VAL A 42 -27.42 26.87 -4.97
N ALA A 43 -27.91 27.70 -4.04
CA ALA A 43 -28.48 27.23 -2.78
C ALA A 43 -29.72 26.35 -3.00
N GLN A 44 -30.63 26.77 -3.89
CA GLN A 44 -31.82 25.98 -4.24
C GLN A 44 -31.47 24.64 -4.89
N LYS A 45 -30.40 24.58 -5.70
CA LYS A 45 -29.91 23.34 -6.31
C LYS A 45 -29.23 22.41 -5.32
N LEU A 46 -28.51 22.94 -4.32
CA LEU A 46 -27.95 22.14 -3.23
C LEU A 46 -29.05 21.50 -2.37
N GLU A 47 -30.10 22.26 -2.03
CA GLU A 47 -31.28 21.74 -1.31
C GLU A 47 -32.02 20.66 -2.13
N GLN A 48 -32.12 20.83 -3.46
CA GLN A 48 -32.64 19.78 -4.35
C GLN A 48 -31.74 18.54 -4.39
N LEU A 49 -30.41 18.71 -4.36
CA LEU A 49 -29.47 17.59 -4.39
C LEU A 49 -29.56 16.78 -3.08
N GLU A 50 -29.65 17.46 -1.93
CA GLU A 50 -29.88 16.86 -0.61
C GLU A 50 -31.21 16.09 -0.58
N MET A 51 -32.29 16.67 -1.12
CA MET A 51 -33.58 15.98 -1.26
C MET A 51 -33.55 14.74 -2.17
N VAL A 52 -32.69 14.72 -3.20
CA VAL A 52 -32.53 13.57 -4.11
C VAL A 52 -31.64 12.48 -3.51
N MET A 53 -30.67 12.85 -2.65
CA MET A 53 -29.74 11.90 -2.04
C MET A 53 -30.29 11.20 -0.78
N GLY A 54 -31.19 11.84 -0.03
CA GLY A 54 -31.82 11.25 1.16
C GLY A 54 -30.89 11.08 2.38
N GLU A 55 -31.44 10.68 3.53
CA GLU A 55 -30.67 10.60 4.80
C GLU A 55 -29.67 9.42 4.85
N ASP A 56 -29.84 8.37 4.02
CA ASP A 56 -28.94 7.21 3.92
C ASP A 56 -28.04 7.29 2.66
N GLY A 57 -27.22 8.35 2.58
CA GLY A 57 -26.46 8.74 1.38
C GLY A 57 -25.34 7.79 0.95
N VAL A 58 -25.66 6.68 0.29
CA VAL A 58 -24.71 5.82 -0.45
C VAL A 58 -24.93 6.00 -1.95
N LEU A 59 -23.97 6.62 -2.65
CA LEU A 59 -23.96 6.71 -4.11
C LEU A 59 -22.87 5.81 -4.69
N GLN A 60 -23.29 4.85 -5.51
CA GLN A 60 -22.41 4.04 -6.34
C GLN A 60 -22.34 4.66 -7.75
N LEU A 61 -21.61 5.78 -7.87
CA LEU A 61 -21.43 6.48 -9.14
C LEU A 61 -20.54 5.66 -10.08
N SER A 62 -21.13 5.00 -11.07
CA SER A 62 -20.42 4.47 -12.23
C SER A 62 -20.07 5.60 -13.22
N ASP A 63 -18.84 5.58 -13.73
CA ASP A 63 -18.23 6.50 -14.69
C ASP A 63 -18.05 7.97 -14.26
N THR A 64 -16.81 8.28 -13.85
CA THR A 64 -16.38 9.60 -13.39
C THR A 64 -16.21 10.60 -14.54
N VAL A 65 -17.25 11.39 -14.81
CA VAL A 65 -17.12 12.61 -15.64
C VAL A 65 -16.31 13.66 -14.87
N HIS A 66 -15.25 14.20 -15.47
CA HIS A 66 -14.45 15.26 -14.85
C HIS A 66 -15.19 16.59 -14.84
N TYR A 67 -15.59 17.05 -13.66
CA TYR A 67 -16.15 18.39 -13.46
C TYR A 67 -15.10 19.33 -12.83
N ASN A 68 -15.17 20.62 -13.15
CA ASN A 68 -14.35 21.64 -12.52
C ASN A 68 -15.02 22.07 -11.20
N PRO A 69 -14.49 21.70 -10.01
CA PRO A 69 -15.13 22.00 -8.74
C PRO A 69 -15.17 23.51 -8.43
N SER A 70 -14.37 24.33 -9.14
CA SER A 70 -14.43 25.78 -9.02
C SER A 70 -15.71 26.40 -9.57
N ASP A 71 -16.46 25.73 -10.46
CA ASP A 71 -17.78 26.18 -10.93
C ASP A 71 -18.88 25.43 -10.17
N LEU A 72 -19.20 25.92 -8.97
CA LEU A 72 -20.14 25.26 -8.08
C LEU A 72 -21.55 25.17 -8.68
N SER A 73 -21.98 26.16 -9.47
CA SER A 73 -23.32 26.14 -10.11
C SER A 73 -23.41 25.10 -11.22
N GLY A 74 -22.38 25.03 -12.08
CA GLY A 74 -22.26 24.00 -13.10
C GLY A 74 -22.17 22.60 -12.49
N TRP A 75 -21.36 22.43 -11.44
CA TRP A 75 -21.15 21.14 -10.78
C TRP A 75 -22.44 20.57 -10.15
N VAL A 76 -23.15 21.34 -9.33
CA VAL A 76 -24.41 20.87 -8.70
C VAL A 76 -25.47 20.58 -9.78
N GLN A 77 -25.55 21.42 -10.82
CA GLN A 77 -26.47 21.19 -11.93
C GLN A 77 -26.17 19.89 -12.69
N SER A 78 -24.89 19.53 -12.88
CA SER A 78 -24.50 18.26 -13.50
C SER A 78 -24.81 17.06 -12.61
N MET A 79 -24.57 17.13 -11.30
CA MET A 79 -24.96 16.05 -10.38
C MET A 79 -26.48 15.81 -10.37
N LEU A 80 -27.27 16.89 -10.35
CA LEU A 80 -28.73 16.81 -10.45
C LEU A 80 -29.19 16.18 -11.78
N LEU A 81 -28.46 16.38 -12.88
CA LEU A 81 -28.80 15.74 -14.16
C LEU A 81 -28.48 14.24 -14.15
N VAL A 82 -27.30 13.83 -13.68
CA VAL A 82 -26.91 12.42 -13.57
C VAL A 82 -27.90 11.63 -12.72
N LEU A 83 -28.23 12.12 -11.53
CA LEU A 83 -29.18 11.46 -10.61
C LEU A 83 -30.64 11.42 -11.14
N ASN A 84 -30.99 12.28 -12.09
CA ASN A 84 -32.29 12.23 -12.78
C ASN A 84 -32.27 11.32 -14.03
N ASP A 85 -31.12 11.12 -14.69
CA ASP A 85 -30.98 10.16 -15.79
C ASP A 85 -30.93 8.71 -15.28
N ASP A 86 -30.24 8.44 -14.16
CA ASP A 86 -30.23 7.10 -13.53
C ASP A 86 -31.63 6.64 -13.10
N ASN A 87 -32.49 7.58 -12.68
CA ASN A 87 -33.90 7.31 -12.38
C ASN A 87 -34.75 7.01 -13.63
N ASN A 88 -34.30 7.41 -14.84
CA ASN A 88 -35.02 7.19 -16.10
C ASN A 88 -34.49 5.98 -16.90
N ASN A 89 -33.21 5.62 -16.76
CA ASN A 89 -32.55 4.59 -17.59
C ASN A 89 -32.79 3.14 -17.16
N ASN A 90 -33.67 2.87 -16.20
CA ASN A 90 -34.09 1.51 -15.83
C ASN A 90 -34.98 0.78 -16.88
N ASN A 91 -34.95 1.20 -18.16
CA ASN A 91 -35.61 0.49 -19.26
C ASN A 91 -34.85 0.59 -20.59
N THR A 92 -34.73 -0.57 -21.23
CA THR A 92 -34.22 -0.84 -22.60
C THR A 92 -32.71 -0.97 -22.78
N ALA A 93 -32.35 -1.70 -23.84
CA ALA A 93 -31.07 -2.35 -24.01
C ALA A 93 -30.51 -2.15 -25.42
N ASP A 94 -29.21 -2.43 -25.52
CA ASP A 94 -28.47 -2.87 -26.70
C ASP A 94 -27.87 -1.81 -27.65
N ASP A 95 -26.81 -2.29 -28.28
CA ASP A 95 -26.06 -1.80 -29.45
C ASP A 95 -24.95 -0.73 -29.32
N SER A 96 -23.97 -0.88 -30.21
CA SER A 96 -22.59 -0.33 -30.16
C SER A 96 -22.35 0.93 -31.02
N ASP A 97 -21.34 1.74 -30.69
CA ASP A 97 -20.18 1.93 -31.60
C ASP A 97 -18.98 2.73 -31.00
N HIS A 98 -17.79 2.56 -31.58
CA HIS A 98 -16.52 3.18 -31.13
C HIS A 98 -16.30 4.63 -31.61
N ILE A 99 -15.77 5.50 -30.72
CA ILE A 99 -14.86 6.60 -31.12
C ILE A 99 -13.69 6.74 -30.12
N PHE A 100 -12.45 6.63 -30.62
CA PHE A 100 -11.20 6.96 -29.92
C PHE A 100 -10.96 8.47 -29.85
N LEU A 101 -10.52 9.02 -28.71
CA LEU A 101 -9.63 10.19 -28.55
C LEU A 101 -9.02 10.18 -27.11
N PRO A 102 -7.92 10.92 -26.81
CA PRO A 102 -6.92 10.48 -25.82
C PRO A 102 -7.29 10.73 -24.35
N GLY A 103 -6.74 9.88 -23.47
CA GLY A 103 -6.99 9.88 -22.03
C GLY A 103 -6.49 11.11 -21.27
N ASN A 104 -7.20 11.43 -20.20
CA ASN A 104 -6.96 12.60 -19.34
C ASN A 104 -5.79 12.40 -18.38
N SER A 105 -5.18 13.52 -18.00
CA SER A 105 -4.16 13.58 -16.96
C SER A 105 -4.80 13.54 -15.57
N LEU A 106 -4.72 12.39 -14.91
CA LEU A 106 -4.72 12.27 -13.46
C LEU A 106 -3.30 11.90 -13.04
N THR A 107 -2.85 12.48 -11.93
CA THR A 107 -1.56 12.31 -11.23
C THR A 107 -0.60 11.31 -11.88
N THR A 108 0.42 11.80 -12.60
CA THR A 108 1.52 10.96 -13.10
C THR A 108 2.34 10.39 -11.95
N MET A 109 1.85 9.29 -11.38
CA MET A 109 2.72 8.23 -10.89
C MET A 109 3.61 7.85 -12.07
N ILE A 110 4.89 8.23 -12.00
CA ILE A 110 5.88 7.75 -12.94
C ILE A 110 5.92 6.23 -12.76
N ASP A 111 5.66 5.46 -13.81
CA ASP A 111 5.74 4.01 -13.74
C ASP A 111 7.19 3.60 -13.39
N PHE A 112 7.39 3.17 -12.14
CA PHE A 112 8.68 2.67 -11.68
C PHE A 112 8.94 1.23 -12.18
N SER A 113 7.89 0.52 -12.57
CA SER A 113 7.79 -0.93 -12.79
C SER A 113 7.76 -1.34 -14.26
N ASN A 114 8.80 -1.00 -15.04
CA ASN A 114 9.00 -1.58 -16.37
C ASN A 114 10.48 -1.68 -16.79
N SER A 115 11.06 -2.87 -16.61
CA SER A 115 12.38 -3.25 -17.13
C SER A 115 12.21 -4.22 -18.30
N THR A 116 12.03 -3.69 -19.52
CA THR A 116 12.20 -4.47 -20.76
C THR A 116 13.19 -3.77 -21.69
N GLU A 117 14.37 -4.39 -21.85
CA GLU A 117 15.43 -3.87 -22.71
C GLU A 117 15.01 -3.88 -24.19
N THR A 118 14.87 -2.70 -24.78
CA THR A 118 14.68 -2.55 -26.22
C THR A 118 16.02 -2.40 -26.93
N VAL A 119 16.77 -3.51 -27.05
CA VAL A 119 18.00 -3.55 -27.84
C VAL A 119 17.67 -3.51 -29.34
N VAL A 120 17.77 -2.32 -29.93
CA VAL A 120 17.77 -2.14 -31.39
C VAL A 120 19.17 -2.42 -31.92
N HIS A 121 19.37 -3.47 -32.74
CA HIS A 121 20.25 -3.42 -33.93
C HIS A 121 20.17 -4.67 -34.84
N GLY A 122 20.30 -4.44 -36.15
CA GLY A 122 21.14 -5.27 -37.03
C GLY A 122 20.56 -6.59 -37.57
N LYS A 123 20.15 -6.59 -38.84
CA LYS A 123 20.03 -7.82 -39.65
C LYS A 123 21.39 -8.52 -39.77
N GLN A 124 21.50 -9.81 -39.43
CA GLN A 124 22.15 -10.79 -40.29
C GLN A 124 21.75 -12.24 -39.97
N ARG A 125 22.01 -13.14 -40.93
CA ARG A 125 21.40 -14.47 -41.05
C ARG A 125 22.49 -15.52 -41.29
N SER A 126 22.65 -16.48 -40.39
CA SER A 126 23.37 -17.73 -40.66
C SER A 126 22.85 -18.87 -39.79
N LYS A 127 22.74 -20.07 -40.37
CA LYS A 127 22.41 -21.33 -39.69
C LYS A 127 23.70 -22.01 -39.22
N LEU A 128 23.63 -22.82 -38.16
CA LEU A 128 23.85 -24.28 -38.19
C LEU A 128 23.56 -24.92 -36.81
N HIS A 129 23.32 -26.23 -36.80
CA HIS A 129 23.19 -27.12 -35.62
C HIS A 129 24.60 -27.41 -35.03
N GLU A 130 24.87 -28.21 -33.99
CA GLU A 130 24.14 -29.10 -33.06
C GLU A 130 24.52 -28.68 -31.59
N ASP A 131 24.03 -29.20 -30.44
CA ASP A 131 23.19 -30.36 -30.08
C ASP A 131 22.45 -30.13 -28.72
N ASP A 132 21.69 -31.11 -28.21
CA ASP A 132 20.97 -31.15 -26.91
C ASP A 132 21.81 -31.86 -25.80
N PRO A 133 21.53 -31.71 -24.47
CA PRO A 133 20.53 -32.61 -23.86
C PRO A 133 19.80 -32.07 -22.60
N TYR A 134 18.46 -31.96 -22.64
CA TYR A 134 17.51 -32.49 -21.61
C TYR A 134 16.04 -32.24 -22.03
N ASP A 135 15.57 -32.87 -23.11
CA ASP A 135 14.12 -32.95 -23.42
C ASP A 135 13.48 -34.17 -22.72
N LEU A 136 12.54 -33.90 -21.80
CA LEU A 136 11.64 -34.90 -21.21
C LEU A 136 10.19 -34.39 -21.26
N ARG A 137 9.57 -34.52 -22.44
CA ARG A 137 8.14 -34.37 -22.62
C ARG A 137 7.34 -35.62 -22.21
N ALA A 138 6.12 -35.33 -21.76
CA ALA A 138 5.00 -36.24 -21.44
C ALA A 138 5.11 -37.08 -20.15
N ILE A 139 4.22 -36.77 -19.19
CA ILE A 139 2.94 -37.48 -19.02
C ILE A 139 1.83 -36.42 -18.94
N ALA A 140 0.73 -36.60 -19.67
CA ALA A 140 -0.46 -35.77 -19.58
C ALA A 140 -1.59 -36.53 -18.86
N GLY A 141 -2.33 -35.85 -17.98
CA GLY A 141 -3.40 -36.44 -17.16
C GLY A 141 -4.70 -35.63 -17.21
N GLY A 142 -5.19 -35.32 -18.41
CA GLY A 142 -6.47 -34.63 -18.62
C GLY A 142 -7.55 -35.59 -19.12
N ALA A 143 -8.52 -35.93 -18.28
CA ALA A 143 -9.67 -36.72 -18.68
C ALA A 143 -10.80 -35.81 -19.18
N ILE A 144 -11.03 -35.77 -20.50
CA ILE A 144 -12.23 -35.20 -21.10
C ILE A 144 -12.88 -36.25 -21.99
N TYR A 145 -14.09 -36.65 -21.63
CA TYR A 145 -14.98 -37.45 -22.47
C TYR A 145 -15.62 -36.54 -23.52
N ARG A 146 -15.49 -36.86 -24.81
CA ARG A 146 -16.35 -36.31 -25.87
C ARG A 146 -16.78 -37.45 -26.79
N SER A 147 -18.09 -37.54 -27.01
CA SER A 147 -18.70 -38.51 -27.93
C SER A 147 -19.24 -37.76 -29.15
N GLU A 148 -18.77 -38.17 -30.32
CA GLU A 148 -19.30 -37.91 -31.66
C GLU A 148 -19.22 -39.27 -32.37
N SER A 149 -20.10 -39.70 -33.28
CA SER A 149 -21.35 -39.17 -33.82
C SER A 149 -21.93 -40.24 -34.76
N GLU A 150 -23.25 -40.45 -34.89
CA GLU A 150 -23.78 -41.31 -35.97
C GLU A 150 -25.05 -40.79 -36.68
N SER A 151 -24.88 -40.64 -38.00
CA SER A 151 -25.83 -40.84 -39.12
C SER A 151 -27.36 -40.91 -38.90
N SER A 152 -28.03 -39.86 -39.39
CA SER A 152 -28.97 -39.86 -40.53
C SER A 152 -30.05 -40.95 -40.75
N MET A 153 -31.23 -40.46 -41.18
CA MET A 153 -32.26 -41.07 -42.08
C MET A 153 -33.38 -41.95 -41.50
N ARG A 154 -34.58 -41.33 -41.47
CA ARG A 154 -35.89 -41.79 -42.01
C ARG A 154 -36.38 -43.21 -41.64
N GLY A 155 -37.52 -43.27 -40.96
CA GLY A 155 -38.23 -44.53 -40.66
C GLY A 155 -39.27 -44.94 -41.71
N ASN A 156 -39.93 -46.07 -41.44
CA ASN A 156 -41.31 -46.38 -41.84
C ASN A 156 -41.82 -47.61 -41.06
N GLY A 157 -43.14 -47.75 -40.87
CA GLY A 157 -43.75 -49.05 -40.50
C GLY A 157 -44.46 -49.16 -39.14
N ASN A 158 -45.60 -48.50 -39.01
CA ASN A 158 -46.76 -49.06 -38.29
C ASN A 158 -47.38 -50.18 -39.20
N PRO A 159 -48.36 -51.06 -38.80
CA PRO A 159 -49.16 -51.00 -37.58
C PRO A 159 -49.58 -52.35 -36.92
N ASN A 160 -50.41 -52.23 -35.87
CA ASN A 160 -51.45 -53.15 -35.38
C ASN A 160 -51.07 -54.47 -34.65
N GLY A 161 -51.67 -54.65 -33.46
CA GLY A 161 -51.68 -55.92 -32.74
C GLY A 161 -52.33 -55.85 -31.35
N ASN A 162 -53.66 -55.84 -31.26
CA ASN A 162 -54.40 -55.96 -29.99
C ASN A 162 -54.13 -57.30 -29.28
N GLY A 163 -54.13 -57.33 -27.93
CA GLY A 163 -54.66 -58.51 -27.22
C GLY A 163 -53.96 -59.00 -25.93
N MET A 164 -54.40 -58.47 -24.78
CA MET A 164 -54.86 -59.23 -23.61
C MET A 164 -54.02 -60.37 -22.93
N LYS A 165 -53.68 -60.10 -21.65
CA LYS A 165 -53.94 -60.91 -20.42
C LYS A 165 -53.18 -62.23 -20.13
N ARG A 166 -52.55 -62.23 -18.93
CA ARG A 166 -52.41 -63.35 -17.93
C ARG A 166 -51.58 -64.59 -18.39
N MET A 167 -50.94 -65.41 -17.54
CA MET A 167 -50.93 -65.50 -16.07
C MET A 167 -49.61 -66.09 -15.52
N LYS A 168 -49.24 -65.62 -14.33
CA LYS A 168 -48.46 -66.24 -13.24
C LYS A 168 -48.41 -67.78 -13.17
N THR A 169 -47.22 -68.30 -12.82
CA THR A 169 -46.90 -69.44 -11.91
C THR A 169 -45.44 -69.24 -11.43
N THR A 170 -45.15 -68.93 -10.15
CA THR A 170 -44.84 -69.83 -9.00
C THR A 170 -43.66 -70.79 -9.21
N ALA A 171 -42.74 -71.05 -8.25
CA ALA A 171 -42.32 -70.35 -7.01
C ALA A 171 -41.10 -71.13 -6.41
N ALA A 172 -40.04 -70.44 -5.97
CA ALA A 172 -39.04 -70.94 -5.02
C ALA A 172 -38.24 -69.72 -4.50
N GLY A 173 -37.96 -69.64 -3.20
CA GLY A 173 -37.41 -68.44 -2.57
C GLY A 173 -35.89 -68.49 -2.33
N SER A 174 -35.32 -67.30 -2.16
CA SER A 174 -34.12 -67.02 -1.36
C SER A 174 -34.21 -65.59 -0.82
N GLU A 175 -33.41 -65.30 0.20
CA GLU A 175 -33.67 -64.24 1.19
C GLU A 175 -33.40 -62.82 0.69
N VAL A 176 -34.14 -61.85 1.22
CA VAL A 176 -33.93 -60.42 0.97
C VAL A 176 -33.07 -59.87 2.11
N VAL A 177 -31.84 -59.45 1.80
CA VAL A 177 -31.02 -58.68 2.74
C VAL A 177 -31.44 -57.21 2.63
N ASP A 178 -32.05 -56.69 3.69
CA ASP A 178 -32.45 -55.29 3.80
C ASP A 178 -31.20 -54.42 4.03
N VAL A 179 -30.76 -53.69 3.00
CA VAL A 179 -29.66 -52.72 3.11
C VAL A 179 -30.27 -51.40 3.53
N GLN A 180 -30.20 -51.10 4.83
CA GLN A 180 -30.59 -49.80 5.35
C GLN A 180 -29.76 -48.69 4.67
N PRO A 181 -30.36 -47.55 4.31
CA PRO A 181 -29.59 -46.38 3.89
C PRO A 181 -28.75 -45.88 5.08
N GLU A 182 -27.44 -45.72 4.89
CA GLU A 182 -26.58 -45.12 5.92
C GLU A 182 -27.14 -43.75 6.30
N SER A 183 -27.21 -43.49 7.62
CA SER A 183 -27.53 -42.16 8.12
C SER A 183 -26.50 -41.15 7.63
N PRO A 184 -26.92 -39.92 7.25
CA PRO A 184 -25.96 -38.87 6.96
C PRO A 184 -25.14 -38.65 8.24
N ARG A 185 -23.84 -38.94 8.17
CA ARG A 185 -22.92 -38.66 9.28
C ARG A 185 -23.05 -37.17 9.60
N PRO A 186 -23.24 -36.77 10.86
CA PRO A 186 -23.28 -35.36 11.19
C PRO A 186 -21.96 -34.75 10.75
N VAL A 187 -22.03 -33.83 9.80
CA VAL A 187 -20.92 -32.90 9.55
C VAL A 187 -20.84 -32.08 10.81
N VAL A 188 -19.95 -32.47 11.71
CA VAL A 188 -19.55 -31.63 12.82
C VAL A 188 -18.88 -30.43 12.18
N LEU A 189 -19.62 -29.33 12.05
CA LEU A 189 -19.00 -28.02 12.03
C LEU A 189 -18.20 -27.95 13.33
N VAL A 190 -16.89 -28.21 13.23
CA VAL A 190 -15.96 -27.75 14.23
C VAL A 190 -16.15 -26.24 14.25
N ASP A 191 -16.52 -25.70 15.41
CA ASP A 191 -16.71 -24.27 15.55
C ASP A 191 -15.41 -23.59 15.12
N SER A 192 -15.49 -22.74 14.10
CA SER A 192 -14.33 -22.05 13.54
C SER A 192 -13.57 -21.28 14.64
N GLN A 193 -14.32 -20.75 15.61
CA GLN A 193 -13.78 -20.04 16.76
C GLN A 193 -13.05 -20.99 17.73
N GLU A 194 -13.56 -22.20 17.97
CA GLU A 194 -12.87 -23.20 18.80
C GLU A 194 -11.60 -23.72 18.12
N ALA A 195 -11.65 -23.94 16.80
CA ALA A 195 -10.48 -24.30 16.00
C ALA A 195 -9.42 -23.19 16.01
N GLY A 196 -9.82 -21.92 15.89
CA GLY A 196 -8.92 -20.77 16.02
C GLY A 196 -8.27 -20.66 17.40
N ILE A 197 -9.03 -20.84 18.48
CA ILE A 197 -8.49 -20.87 19.85
C ILE A 197 -7.46 -21.99 20.00
N ARG A 198 -7.77 -23.20 19.51
CA ARG A 198 -6.84 -24.35 19.52
C ARG A 198 -5.58 -24.07 18.70
N LEU A 199 -5.70 -23.38 17.56
CA LEU A 199 -4.57 -22.98 16.71
C LEU A 199 -3.60 -22.06 17.45
N VAL A 200 -4.10 -20.99 18.08
CA VAL A 200 -3.27 -20.06 18.88
C VAL A 200 -2.58 -20.78 20.03
N HIS A 201 -3.32 -21.61 20.80
CA HIS A 201 -2.71 -22.41 21.87
C HIS A 201 -1.64 -23.38 21.36
N THR A 202 -1.82 -23.99 20.18
CA THR A 202 -0.83 -24.91 19.60
C THR A 202 0.42 -24.17 19.10
N LEU A 203 0.26 -22.97 18.52
CA LEU A 203 1.37 -22.07 18.17
C LEU A 203 2.18 -21.67 19.41
N MET A 204 1.52 -21.24 20.48
CA MET A 204 2.18 -20.87 21.75
C MET A 204 2.92 -22.06 22.37
N ALA A 205 2.27 -23.23 22.45
CA ALA A 205 2.89 -24.45 22.97
C ALA A 205 4.09 -24.90 22.12
N CYS A 206 4.05 -24.70 20.80
CA CYS A 206 5.17 -25.00 19.91
C CYS A 206 6.36 -24.07 20.19
N ALA A 207 6.12 -22.78 20.37
CA ALA A 207 7.17 -21.81 20.72
C ALA A 207 7.76 -22.10 22.12
N GLU A 208 6.93 -22.48 23.09
CA GLU A 208 7.36 -22.89 24.42
C GLU A 208 8.21 -24.17 24.39
N ALA A 209 7.82 -25.17 23.58
CA ALA A 209 8.60 -26.39 23.39
C ALA A 209 10.00 -26.10 22.79
N ILE A 210 10.08 -25.18 21.81
CA ILE A 210 11.36 -24.72 21.27
C ILE A 210 12.20 -24.00 22.34
N GLN A 211 11.60 -23.13 23.16
CA GLN A 211 12.32 -22.43 24.23
C GLN A 211 12.92 -23.39 25.26
N HIS A 212 12.20 -24.47 25.58
CA HIS A 212 12.68 -25.55 26.45
C HIS A 212 13.57 -26.59 25.75
N ASN A 213 13.89 -26.38 24.46
CA ASN A 213 14.69 -27.27 23.62
C ASN A 213 14.10 -28.70 23.46
N ASP A 214 12.79 -28.87 23.64
CA ASP A 214 12.08 -30.10 23.27
C ASP A 214 11.66 -30.06 21.79
N LEU A 215 12.65 -30.26 20.93
CA LEU A 215 12.46 -30.24 19.49
C LEU A 215 11.56 -31.39 18.97
N LYS A 216 11.34 -32.44 19.77
CA LYS A 216 10.42 -33.55 19.40
C LYS A 216 8.97 -33.14 19.62
N LEU A 217 8.69 -32.49 20.75
CA LEU A 217 7.38 -31.91 21.01
C LEU A 217 7.10 -30.78 20.02
N ALA A 218 8.07 -29.90 19.75
CA ALA A 218 7.94 -28.83 18.78
C ALA A 218 7.65 -29.35 17.35
N ASP A 219 8.37 -30.38 16.89
CA ASP A 219 8.13 -31.05 15.60
C ASP A 219 6.70 -31.63 15.48
N ALA A 220 6.19 -32.24 16.55
CA ALA A 220 4.82 -32.74 16.59
C ALA A 220 3.78 -31.61 16.60
N LEU A 221 4.03 -30.53 17.36
CA LEU A 221 3.14 -29.39 17.47
C LEU A 221 3.08 -28.58 16.18
N VAL A 222 4.20 -28.27 15.52
CA VAL A 222 4.20 -27.51 14.25
C VAL A 222 3.48 -28.26 13.12
N LYS A 223 3.56 -29.61 13.10
CA LYS A 223 2.76 -30.46 12.20
C LYS A 223 1.27 -30.39 12.54
N HIS A 224 0.90 -30.32 13.81
CA HIS A 224 -0.48 -30.14 14.22
C HIS A 224 -1.03 -28.74 13.89
N VAL A 225 -0.21 -27.68 14.04
CA VAL A 225 -0.53 -26.32 13.58
C VAL A 225 -0.92 -26.35 12.10
N GLY A 226 -0.14 -27.00 11.23
CA GLY A 226 -0.48 -27.11 9.80
C GLY A 226 -1.84 -27.75 9.51
N ILE A 227 -2.29 -28.70 10.34
CA ILE A 227 -3.63 -29.30 10.24
C ILE A 227 -4.71 -28.31 10.70
N LEU A 228 -4.47 -27.58 11.80
CA LEU A 228 -5.41 -26.61 12.33
C LEU A 228 -5.56 -25.38 11.40
N VAL A 229 -4.48 -24.91 10.79
CA VAL A 229 -4.50 -23.84 9.77
C VAL A 229 -5.41 -24.19 8.60
N ALA A 230 -5.41 -25.44 8.13
CA ALA A 230 -6.29 -25.90 7.06
C ALA A 230 -7.80 -25.91 7.42
N SER A 231 -8.14 -25.68 8.69
CA SER A 231 -9.52 -25.50 9.17
C SER A 231 -9.90 -24.04 9.42
N GLN A 232 -9.03 -23.09 9.05
CA GLN A 232 -9.23 -21.65 9.21
C GLN A 232 -9.27 -20.96 7.84
N ALA A 233 -9.74 -19.71 7.83
CA ALA A 233 -9.74 -18.85 6.65
C ALA A 233 -9.27 -17.43 7.03
N GLY A 234 -9.14 -16.56 6.02
CA GLY A 234 -8.84 -15.14 6.18
C GLY A 234 -7.49 -14.84 6.85
N ALA A 235 -7.41 -13.68 7.51
CA ALA A 235 -6.21 -13.18 8.18
C ALA A 235 -5.61 -14.20 9.16
N MET A 236 -6.46 -14.89 9.95
CA MET A 236 -6.02 -15.89 10.93
C MET A 236 -5.30 -17.08 10.30
N ALA A 237 -5.79 -17.60 9.17
CA ALA A 237 -5.12 -18.69 8.46
C ALA A 237 -3.78 -18.24 7.87
N LYS A 238 -3.73 -17.03 7.32
CA LYS A 238 -2.54 -16.43 6.70
C LYS A 238 -1.43 -16.20 7.73
N VAL A 239 -1.71 -15.47 8.82
CA VAL A 239 -0.71 -15.19 9.87
C VAL A 239 -0.18 -16.48 10.49
N ALA A 240 -1.07 -17.42 10.82
CA ALA A 240 -0.68 -18.71 11.38
C ALA A 240 0.16 -19.57 10.42
N THR A 241 -0.06 -19.46 9.09
CA THR A 241 0.79 -20.10 8.08
C THR A 241 2.23 -19.58 8.14
N TYR A 242 2.42 -18.26 8.19
CA TYR A 242 3.77 -17.67 8.28
C TYR A 242 4.46 -18.01 9.60
N PHE A 243 3.74 -17.96 10.74
CA PHE A 243 4.29 -18.39 12.03
C PHE A 243 4.65 -19.88 12.05
N ALA A 244 3.82 -20.76 11.47
CA ALA A 244 4.14 -22.19 11.34
C ALA A 244 5.41 -22.43 10.49
N GLY A 245 5.53 -21.71 9.38
CA GLY A 245 6.71 -21.76 8.51
C GLY A 245 7.99 -21.28 9.19
N ALA A 246 7.91 -20.21 9.98
CA ALA A 246 9.03 -19.67 10.74
C ALA A 246 9.44 -20.59 11.92
N LEU A 247 8.47 -21.16 12.64
CA LEU A 247 8.70 -22.16 13.67
C LEU A 247 9.37 -23.41 13.08
N ALA A 248 8.92 -23.90 11.93
CA ALA A 248 9.53 -25.04 11.24
C ALA A 248 10.99 -24.74 10.82
N GLN A 249 11.24 -23.58 10.23
CA GLN A 249 12.60 -23.12 9.89
C GLN A 249 13.52 -23.10 11.13
N ARG A 250 13.02 -22.59 12.26
CA ARG A 250 13.74 -22.61 13.54
C ARG A 250 14.04 -24.03 14.04
N ILE A 251 13.05 -24.93 14.02
CA ILE A 251 13.19 -26.32 14.48
C ILE A 251 14.25 -27.08 13.66
N TYR A 252 14.27 -26.87 12.35
CA TYR A 252 15.19 -27.56 11.44
C TYR A 252 16.50 -26.81 11.18
N ASN A 253 16.70 -25.62 11.75
CA ASN A 253 17.84 -24.72 11.49
C ASN A 253 18.02 -24.40 9.99
N ILE A 254 16.91 -24.18 9.29
CA ILE A 254 16.90 -23.74 7.89
C ILE A 254 16.79 -22.22 7.91
N TYR A 255 17.87 -21.55 7.48
CA TYR A 255 17.92 -20.09 7.41
C TYR A 255 17.90 -19.60 5.96
N PRO A 256 17.24 -18.46 5.66
CA PRO A 256 17.31 -17.81 4.36
C PRO A 256 18.77 -17.47 3.95
N GLN A 257 19.01 -17.26 2.65
CA GLN A 257 20.34 -16.99 2.09
C GLN A 257 20.39 -15.59 1.45
N ASN A 258 20.93 -14.66 2.24
CA ASN A 258 20.91 -13.20 2.15
C ASN A 258 21.07 -12.49 0.78
N ALA A 259 21.53 -13.14 -0.30
CA ALA A 259 21.91 -12.46 -1.55
C ALA A 259 20.77 -12.26 -2.56
N ILE A 260 19.81 -13.18 -2.64
CA ILE A 260 18.65 -13.08 -3.57
C ILE A 260 17.49 -12.30 -2.91
N GLU A 261 17.57 -12.09 -1.59
CA GLU A 261 16.45 -11.67 -0.76
C GLU A 261 16.22 -10.16 -0.73
N THR A 262 17.24 -9.35 -0.97
CA THR A 262 17.17 -7.89 -0.88
C THR A 262 16.41 -7.25 -2.05
N SER A 263 16.70 -7.62 -3.30
CA SER A 263 16.05 -7.02 -4.48
C SER A 263 14.55 -7.32 -4.53
N CYS A 264 14.13 -8.50 -4.06
CA CYS A 264 12.71 -8.81 -3.91
C CYS A 264 12.07 -8.18 -2.67
N TYR A 265 12.83 -7.74 -1.65
CA TYR A 265 12.28 -7.00 -0.51
C TYR A 265 11.76 -5.61 -0.92
N GLU A 266 12.49 -4.90 -1.79
CA GLU A 266 12.05 -3.60 -2.33
C GLU A 266 10.73 -3.71 -3.11
N ILE A 267 10.59 -4.74 -3.95
CA ILE A 267 9.37 -5.00 -4.73
C ILE A 267 8.20 -5.31 -3.80
N LEU A 268 8.39 -6.21 -2.82
CA LEU A 268 7.37 -6.55 -1.82
C LEU A 268 6.96 -5.32 -1.00
N GLN A 269 7.89 -4.42 -0.69
CA GLN A 269 7.61 -3.16 -0.01
C GLN A 269 6.78 -2.19 -0.87
N MET A 270 6.94 -2.17 -2.20
CA MET A 270 6.06 -1.38 -3.08
C MET A 270 4.62 -1.89 -3.06
N HIS A 271 4.39 -3.20 -3.11
CA HIS A 271 3.04 -3.75 -3.00
C HIS A 271 2.40 -3.43 -1.63
N PHE A 272 3.20 -3.46 -0.55
CA PHE A 272 2.78 -3.01 0.77
C PHE A 272 2.45 -1.51 0.80
N TYR A 273 3.26 -0.68 0.13
CA TYR A 273 3.00 0.76 -0.04
C TYR A 273 1.66 1.02 -0.74
N GLU A 274 1.30 0.24 -1.76
CA GLU A 274 0.03 0.42 -2.47
C GLU A 274 -1.19 -0.11 -1.73
N THR A 275 -1.05 -1.24 -1.03
CA THR A 275 -2.16 -1.92 -0.35
C THR A 275 -2.71 -1.16 0.86
N CYS A 276 -1.88 -0.42 1.60
CA CYS A 276 -2.24 0.09 2.92
C CYS A 276 -1.55 1.44 3.25
N PRO A 277 -2.06 2.21 4.23
CA PRO A 277 -1.61 3.59 4.44
C PRO A 277 -0.29 3.73 5.21
N TYR A 278 0.26 2.68 5.85
CA TYR A 278 1.37 2.80 6.81
C TYR A 278 2.60 3.55 6.27
N LEU A 279 3.12 3.16 5.10
CA LEU A 279 4.28 3.85 4.50
C LEU A 279 3.92 5.20 3.88
N LYS A 280 2.69 5.37 3.37
CA LYS A 280 2.19 6.66 2.90
C LYS A 280 2.14 7.66 4.07
N PHE A 281 1.62 7.26 5.22
CA PHE A 281 1.60 8.02 6.47
C PHE A 281 3.01 8.41 6.93
N ALA A 282 3.95 7.46 6.93
CA ALA A 282 5.37 7.69 7.21
C ALA A 282 5.96 8.78 6.30
N HIS A 283 5.84 8.62 4.98
CA HIS A 283 6.40 9.53 3.99
C HIS A 283 5.79 10.94 4.08
N PHE A 284 4.47 11.08 4.17
CA PHE A 284 3.82 12.40 4.26
C PHE A 284 4.16 13.11 5.57
N THR A 285 4.17 12.39 6.70
CA THR A 285 4.54 12.96 8.02
C THR A 285 6.00 13.42 8.05
N ALA A 286 6.93 12.60 7.55
CA ALA A 286 8.34 12.98 7.44
C ALA A 286 8.54 14.15 6.48
N ASN A 287 7.90 14.13 5.30
CA ASN A 287 7.96 15.22 4.33
C ASN A 287 7.45 16.54 4.90
N GLN A 288 6.38 16.55 5.70
CA GLN A 288 5.88 17.77 6.34
C GLN A 288 6.90 18.34 7.34
N ALA A 289 7.54 17.50 8.15
CA ALA A 289 8.59 17.93 9.08
C ALA A 289 9.83 18.49 8.34
N ILE A 290 10.24 17.84 7.25
CA ILE A 290 11.33 18.29 6.37
C ILE A 290 10.99 19.64 5.72
N LEU A 291 9.77 19.79 5.20
CA LEU A 291 9.29 21.02 4.56
C LEU A 291 9.28 22.21 5.54
N GLU A 292 8.83 22.01 6.78
CA GLU A 292 8.86 23.02 7.84
C GLU A 292 10.31 23.37 8.26
N ALA A 293 11.20 22.37 8.37
CA ALA A 293 12.62 22.58 8.63
C ALA A 293 13.36 23.35 7.50
N PHE A 294 12.88 23.23 6.26
CA PHE A 294 13.39 23.92 5.07
C PHE A 294 12.74 25.28 4.80
N ALA A 295 11.89 25.80 5.69
CA ALA A 295 11.27 27.11 5.55
C ALA A 295 12.31 28.24 5.36
N GLY A 296 12.17 29.01 4.28
CA GLY A 296 13.05 30.14 3.95
C GLY A 296 14.43 29.77 3.37
N ALA A 297 14.83 28.50 3.34
CA ALA A 297 16.10 28.07 2.79
C ALA A 297 16.11 28.12 1.24
N THR A 298 17.16 28.66 0.62
CA THR A 298 17.30 28.72 -0.85
C THR A 298 17.98 27.49 -1.45
N ARG A 299 18.74 26.74 -0.65
CA ARG A 299 19.38 25.48 -1.01
C ARG A 299 19.16 24.46 0.11
N VAL A 300 18.64 23.29 -0.25
CA VAL A 300 18.23 22.25 0.71
C VAL A 300 18.76 20.89 0.27
N HIS A 301 19.09 20.05 1.23
CA HIS A 301 19.70 18.74 0.99
C HIS A 301 19.03 17.70 1.89
N VAL A 302 18.45 16.65 1.30
CA VAL A 302 18.00 15.47 2.05
C VAL A 302 19.02 14.36 1.88
N ILE A 303 19.42 13.73 2.98
CA ILE A 303 20.17 12.48 3.00
C ILE A 303 19.20 11.39 3.43
N ASP A 304 18.84 10.52 2.50
CA ASP A 304 17.90 9.43 2.68
C ASP A 304 18.66 8.11 2.85
N PHE A 305 18.45 7.47 4.00
CA PHE A 305 19.13 6.24 4.40
C PHE A 305 18.55 4.99 3.74
N SER A 306 17.36 5.08 3.13
CA SER A 306 16.59 3.97 2.60
C SER A 306 15.85 4.39 1.32
N LEU A 307 16.58 4.76 0.26
CA LEU A 307 15.97 5.34 -0.96
C LEU A 307 14.96 4.39 -1.61
N ASN A 308 15.31 3.11 -1.68
CA ASN A 308 14.55 2.07 -2.36
C ASN A 308 14.10 2.57 -3.76
N GLN A 309 12.80 2.61 -4.02
CA GLN A 309 12.22 3.05 -5.30
C GLN A 309 11.93 4.57 -5.35
N GLY A 310 12.31 5.34 -4.32
CA GLY A 310 12.23 6.81 -4.30
C GLY A 310 10.83 7.40 -4.06
N MET A 311 9.84 6.57 -3.72
CA MET A 311 8.41 6.93 -3.65
C MET A 311 8.06 8.10 -2.70
N GLN A 312 8.90 8.39 -1.70
CA GLN A 312 8.71 9.52 -0.79
C GLN A 312 8.91 10.89 -1.48
N TRP A 313 9.82 10.97 -2.44
CA TRP A 313 10.40 12.24 -2.90
C TRP A 313 9.57 13.05 -3.91
N PRO A 314 8.75 12.45 -4.81
CA PRO A 314 7.85 13.20 -5.68
C PRO A 314 6.93 14.18 -4.95
N ALA A 315 6.34 13.75 -3.82
CA ALA A 315 5.46 14.59 -3.01
C ALA A 315 6.21 15.77 -2.37
N LEU A 316 7.43 15.54 -1.85
CA LEU A 316 8.25 16.63 -1.31
C LEU A 316 8.67 17.61 -2.41
N MET A 317 9.08 17.11 -3.58
CA MET A 317 9.44 17.96 -4.74
C MET A 317 8.29 18.89 -5.14
N GLN A 318 7.06 18.37 -5.21
CA GLN A 318 5.86 19.16 -5.49
C GLN A 318 5.60 20.22 -4.41
N ALA A 319 5.73 19.86 -3.13
CA ALA A 319 5.57 20.81 -2.02
C ALA A 319 6.66 21.91 -2.02
N LEU A 320 7.90 21.58 -2.39
CA LEU A 320 9.00 22.53 -2.56
C LEU A 320 8.75 23.48 -3.75
N ALA A 321 8.21 22.97 -4.87
CA ALA A 321 7.86 23.78 -6.04
C ALA A 321 6.76 24.82 -5.75
N LEU A 322 5.78 24.45 -4.92
CA LEU A 322 4.65 25.31 -4.53
C LEU A 322 4.97 26.28 -3.37
N ARG A 323 6.19 26.26 -2.83
CA ARG A 323 6.58 27.05 -1.65
C ARG A 323 6.58 28.55 -1.91
N SER A 324 6.16 29.34 -0.93
CA SER A 324 6.27 30.79 -0.97
C SER A 324 7.72 31.26 -1.15
N GLY A 325 7.94 32.15 -2.13
CA GLY A 325 9.28 32.56 -2.56
C GLY A 325 9.91 31.68 -3.64
N GLY A 326 9.25 30.59 -4.05
CA GLY A 326 9.66 29.69 -5.12
C GLY A 326 10.46 28.47 -4.66
N PRO A 327 10.72 27.54 -5.61
CA PRO A 327 11.51 26.34 -5.35
C PRO A 327 12.93 26.68 -4.89
N PRO A 328 13.45 26.00 -3.85
CA PRO A 328 14.88 25.99 -3.58
C PRO A 328 15.61 25.10 -4.60
N ALA A 329 16.93 25.24 -4.66
CA ALA A 329 17.75 24.15 -5.19
C ALA A 329 17.69 22.96 -4.23
N PHE A 330 17.29 21.80 -4.73
CA PHE A 330 17.11 20.57 -3.96
C PHE A 330 18.19 19.55 -4.30
N ARG A 331 18.97 19.12 -3.30
CA ARG A 331 19.86 17.96 -3.40
C ARG A 331 19.23 16.76 -2.68
N LEU A 332 19.23 15.61 -3.34
CA LEU A 332 18.90 14.33 -2.71
C LEU A 332 20.10 13.39 -2.78
N THR A 333 20.59 12.98 -1.62
CA THR A 333 21.53 11.87 -1.49
C THR A 333 20.75 10.66 -1.03
N GLY A 334 20.65 9.62 -1.86
CA GLY A 334 19.94 8.38 -1.55
C GLY A 334 20.90 7.21 -1.37
N ILE A 335 20.69 6.44 -0.30
CA ILE A 335 21.46 5.24 0.01
C ILE A 335 20.61 4.00 -0.26
N GLY A 336 21.25 2.94 -0.75
CA GLY A 336 20.62 1.63 -0.88
C GLY A 336 21.62 0.47 -1.02
N PRO A 337 21.13 -0.77 -0.98
CA PRO A 337 21.95 -1.97 -1.08
C PRO A 337 22.50 -2.19 -2.50
N PRO A 338 23.60 -2.96 -2.66
CA PRO A 338 24.04 -3.42 -3.97
C PRO A 338 23.02 -4.39 -4.56
N GLN A 339 22.70 -4.23 -5.85
CA GLN A 339 21.78 -5.12 -6.55
C GLN A 339 22.49 -6.43 -6.98
N PRO A 340 21.81 -7.60 -6.94
CA PRO A 340 22.45 -8.89 -7.22
C PRO A 340 23.01 -9.04 -8.64
N ASP A 341 22.45 -8.31 -9.60
CA ASP A 341 22.89 -8.24 -11.00
C ASP A 341 23.94 -7.14 -11.26
N ASN A 342 24.31 -6.37 -10.23
CA ASN A 342 25.13 -5.15 -10.29
C ASN A 342 24.50 -4.01 -11.11
N SER A 343 23.17 -4.00 -11.29
CA SER A 343 22.47 -2.86 -11.87
C SER A 343 22.48 -1.65 -10.94
N ASP A 344 22.55 -0.45 -11.51
CA ASP A 344 22.48 0.80 -10.76
C ASP A 344 21.02 1.29 -10.69
N VAL A 345 20.24 0.67 -9.82
CA VAL A 345 18.83 1.04 -9.58
C VAL A 345 18.73 2.42 -8.93
N LEU A 346 19.67 2.79 -8.04
CA LEU A 346 19.72 4.12 -7.43
C LEU A 346 19.85 5.21 -8.50
N GLN A 347 20.72 5.03 -9.49
CA GLN A 347 20.89 5.98 -10.57
C GLN A 347 19.63 6.09 -11.45
N GLN A 348 18.91 4.98 -11.69
CA GLN A 348 17.64 4.98 -12.42
C GLN A 348 16.53 5.76 -11.68
N VAL A 349 16.40 5.54 -10.37
CA VAL A 349 15.49 6.33 -9.51
C VAL A 349 15.87 7.81 -9.56
N GLY A 350 17.16 8.13 -9.44
CA GLY A 350 17.66 9.50 -9.57
C GLY A 350 17.33 10.17 -10.90
N TRP A 351 17.35 9.44 -12.03
CA TRP A 351 16.95 9.96 -13.34
C TRP A 351 15.45 10.24 -13.42
N LYS A 352 14.61 9.33 -12.92
CA LYS A 352 13.15 9.53 -12.88
C LYS A 352 12.77 10.74 -12.01
N LEU A 353 13.43 10.91 -10.86
CA LEU A 353 13.28 12.09 -9.99
C LEU A 353 13.78 13.38 -10.66
N ALA A 354 14.88 13.34 -11.43
CA ALA A 354 15.37 14.50 -12.16
C ALA A 354 14.43 14.95 -13.29
N GLN A 355 13.81 14.00 -14.01
CA GLN A 355 12.79 14.29 -15.02
C GLN A 355 11.54 14.96 -14.41
N LEU A 356 11.10 14.49 -13.23
CA LEU A 356 10.03 15.14 -12.48
C LEU A 356 10.42 16.57 -12.06
N ALA A 357 11.62 16.75 -11.51
CA ALA A 357 12.11 18.04 -11.03
C ALA A 357 12.18 19.09 -12.17
N ASP A 358 12.68 18.70 -13.35
CA ASP A 358 12.69 19.55 -14.55
C ASP A 358 11.27 19.95 -14.98
N THR A 359 10.35 18.97 -15.00
CA THR A 359 8.92 19.18 -15.36
C THR A 359 8.22 20.19 -14.45
N ILE A 360 8.61 20.28 -13.16
CA ILE A 360 8.01 21.20 -12.18
C ILE A 360 8.90 22.41 -11.83
N GLY A 361 10.03 22.60 -12.53
CA GLY A 361 10.90 23.77 -12.38
C GLY A 361 11.77 23.82 -11.12
N VAL A 362 12.17 22.67 -10.56
CA VAL A 362 13.06 22.57 -9.40
C VAL A 362 14.51 22.30 -9.84
N GLU A 363 15.47 23.15 -9.44
CA GLU A 363 16.91 22.86 -9.60
C GLU A 363 17.26 21.64 -8.75
N PHE A 364 17.61 20.51 -9.39
CA PHE A 364 17.81 19.22 -8.69
C PHE A 364 19.20 18.62 -8.90
N GLU A 365 19.80 18.12 -7.81
CA GLU A 365 21.02 17.33 -7.80
C GLU A 365 20.76 15.98 -7.10
N PHE A 366 21.07 14.86 -7.75
CA PHE A 366 20.97 13.53 -7.15
C PHE A 366 22.34 12.90 -6.94
N ARG A 367 22.52 12.16 -5.84
CA ARG A 367 23.66 11.25 -5.63
C ARG A 367 23.18 9.93 -5.02
N GLY A 368 23.51 8.82 -5.68
CA GLY A 368 23.30 7.47 -5.14
C GLY A 368 24.55 6.96 -4.43
N PHE A 369 24.38 6.31 -3.27
CA PHE A 369 25.45 5.57 -2.60
C PHE A 369 25.04 4.13 -2.33
N VAL A 370 25.84 3.20 -2.85
CA VAL A 370 25.65 1.76 -2.65
C VAL A 370 26.37 1.31 -1.38
N ALA A 371 25.64 0.77 -0.41
CA ALA A 371 26.18 0.23 0.83
C ALA A 371 25.32 -0.94 1.37
N ASN A 372 25.96 -2.00 1.87
CA ASN A 372 25.25 -3.12 2.53
C ASN A 372 24.58 -2.73 3.85
N SER A 373 24.99 -1.61 4.44
CA SER A 373 24.42 -1.05 5.67
C SER A 373 24.82 0.41 5.79
N ILE A 374 23.90 1.25 6.24
CA ILE A 374 24.19 2.66 6.56
C ILE A 374 25.27 2.84 7.63
N ALA A 375 25.53 1.82 8.46
CA ALA A 375 26.65 1.83 9.41
C ALA A 375 28.03 1.69 8.75
N ASP A 376 28.12 1.32 7.48
CA ASP A 376 29.41 1.17 6.76
C ASP A 376 29.78 2.43 5.96
N ILE A 377 28.92 3.46 5.96
CA ILE A 377 29.14 4.75 5.27
C ILE A 377 30.03 5.69 6.10
N ASP A 378 30.96 6.37 5.42
CA ASP A 378 31.77 7.45 5.97
C ASP A 378 31.13 8.81 5.63
N VAL A 379 30.85 9.64 6.64
CA VAL A 379 30.23 10.97 6.45
C VAL A 379 31.01 11.86 5.47
N SER A 380 32.33 11.71 5.40
CA SER A 380 33.18 12.47 4.48
C SER A 380 32.92 12.16 3.01
N MET A 381 32.37 10.98 2.68
CA MET A 381 32.05 10.61 1.29
C MET A 381 30.77 11.29 0.78
N LEU A 382 29.90 11.78 1.68
CA LEU A 382 28.61 12.39 1.35
C LEU A 382 28.73 13.83 0.81
N ASP A 383 29.93 14.43 0.85
CA ASP A 383 30.23 15.77 0.28
C ASP A 383 29.20 16.83 0.73
N ILE A 384 28.90 16.84 2.03
CA ILE A 384 27.95 17.74 2.67
C ILE A 384 28.52 19.16 2.65
N ARG A 385 27.77 20.12 2.13
CA ARG A 385 28.25 21.51 2.04
C ARG A 385 28.19 22.17 3.41
N ALA A 386 28.89 23.30 3.54
CA ALA A 386 28.88 24.05 4.80
C ALA A 386 27.44 24.52 5.16
N PRO A 387 27.08 24.64 6.46
CA PRO A 387 25.70 24.94 6.88
C PRO A 387 25.17 26.34 6.50
N ASP A 388 26.06 27.23 6.04
CA ASP A 388 25.72 28.54 5.45
C ASP A 388 25.36 28.44 3.95
N THR A 389 25.66 27.29 3.32
CA THR A 389 25.52 27.02 1.89
C THR A 389 24.30 26.16 1.56
N GLU A 390 23.96 25.18 2.40
CA GLU A 390 22.75 24.35 2.26
C GLU A 390 22.20 23.92 3.62
N VAL A 391 20.86 23.76 3.71
CA VAL A 391 20.20 23.22 4.90
C VAL A 391 19.99 21.71 4.72
N VAL A 392 20.54 20.91 5.63
CA VAL A 392 20.52 19.44 5.56
C VAL A 392 19.38 18.87 6.41
N ALA A 393 18.66 17.87 5.89
CA ALA A 393 17.81 16.96 6.64
C ALA A 393 18.29 15.52 6.46
N VAL A 394 18.13 14.68 7.49
CA VAL A 394 18.37 13.22 7.38
C VAL A 394 17.04 12.51 7.54
N ASN A 395 16.76 11.56 6.64
CA ASN A 395 15.55 10.75 6.62
C ASN A 395 15.90 9.27 6.73
N SER A 396 15.17 8.53 7.55
CA SER A 396 15.32 7.08 7.73
C SER A 396 13.97 6.44 7.99
N VAL A 397 13.56 5.49 7.14
CA VAL A 397 12.27 4.80 7.22
C VAL A 397 12.52 3.29 7.27
N PHE A 398 12.21 2.67 8.42
CA PHE A 398 12.33 1.23 8.66
C PHE A 398 13.74 0.65 8.40
N GLU A 399 14.79 1.39 8.79
CA GLU A 399 16.19 1.03 8.53
C GLU A 399 17.05 0.96 9.82
N VAL A 400 16.77 1.78 10.85
CA VAL A 400 17.66 1.84 12.04
C VAL A 400 17.48 0.63 12.93
N HIS A 401 16.28 0.04 13.00
CA HIS A 401 16.08 -1.22 13.74
C HIS A 401 16.98 -2.35 13.21
N ARG A 402 17.28 -2.39 11.90
CA ARG A 402 18.11 -3.41 11.25
C ARG A 402 19.53 -3.44 11.82
N LEU A 403 20.04 -2.27 12.20
CA LEU A 403 21.37 -2.09 12.76
C LEU A 403 21.51 -2.73 14.16
N LEU A 404 20.42 -2.96 14.90
CA LEU A 404 20.45 -3.58 16.23
C LEU A 404 20.97 -5.03 16.21
N ALA A 405 21.07 -5.65 15.02
CA ALA A 405 21.74 -6.93 14.82
C ALA A 405 23.28 -6.85 14.95
N ARG A 406 23.87 -5.66 14.76
CA ARG A 406 25.32 -5.40 14.81
C ARG A 406 25.62 -4.50 16.03
N PRO A 407 26.24 -5.03 17.11
CA PRO A 407 26.55 -4.24 18.30
C PRO A 407 27.35 -2.95 17.98
N GLY A 408 26.87 -1.80 18.46
CA GLY A 408 27.50 -0.49 18.22
C GLY A 408 27.14 0.18 16.89
N ALA A 409 26.38 -0.47 16.00
CA ALA A 409 26.07 0.09 14.68
C ALA A 409 25.08 1.26 14.74
N VAL A 410 24.06 1.20 15.61
CA VAL A 410 23.13 2.33 15.86
C VAL A 410 23.90 3.52 16.41
N GLU A 411 24.75 3.29 17.42
CA GLU A 411 25.55 4.34 18.05
C GLU A 411 26.53 4.99 17.07
N LYS A 412 27.15 4.19 16.18
CA LYS A 412 27.98 4.70 15.08
C LYS A 412 27.16 5.57 14.12
N VAL A 413 25.97 5.13 13.71
CA VAL A 413 25.12 5.87 12.77
C VAL A 413 24.60 7.17 13.38
N LEU A 414 24.15 7.17 14.63
CA LEU A 414 23.75 8.38 15.35
C LEU A 414 24.94 9.36 15.51
N SER A 415 26.15 8.84 15.77
CA SER A 415 27.37 9.66 15.75
C SER A 415 27.72 10.21 14.36
N SER A 416 27.43 9.47 13.29
CA SER A 416 27.57 9.96 11.91
C SER A 416 26.57 11.09 11.64
N ILE A 417 25.29 10.92 11.98
CA ILE A 417 24.23 11.93 11.79
C ILE A 417 24.56 13.23 12.53
N THR A 418 25.02 13.17 13.80
CA THR A 418 25.43 14.38 14.52
C THR A 418 26.61 15.09 13.84
N GLY A 419 27.53 14.34 13.22
CA GLY A 419 28.60 14.88 12.37
C GLY A 419 28.10 15.61 11.12
N MET A 420 26.97 15.20 10.54
CA MET A 420 26.32 15.87 9.40
C MET A 420 25.69 17.22 9.76
N LYS A 421 25.46 17.48 11.05
CA LYS A 421 24.79 18.69 11.59
C LYS A 421 23.44 19.02 10.89
N PRO A 422 22.52 18.06 10.78
CA PRO A 422 21.23 18.30 10.13
C PRO A 422 20.38 19.30 10.92
N LYS A 423 19.51 19.99 10.20
CA LYS A 423 18.47 20.87 10.74
C LYS A 423 17.30 20.09 11.34
N ILE A 424 17.02 18.90 10.79
CA ILE A 424 16.02 17.95 11.27
C ILE A 424 16.46 16.51 10.94
N VAL A 425 16.06 15.57 11.79
CA VAL A 425 16.18 14.12 11.53
C VAL A 425 14.79 13.53 11.61
N THR A 426 14.32 12.89 10.54
CA THR A 426 13.07 12.12 10.53
C THR A 426 13.40 10.64 10.69
N LEU A 427 12.89 10.04 11.75
CA LEU A 427 13.03 8.61 12.06
C LEU A 427 11.64 7.99 12.08
N VAL A 428 11.41 7.02 11.19
CA VAL A 428 10.18 6.22 11.18
C VAL A 428 10.55 4.76 11.41
N GLU A 429 9.97 4.17 12.46
CA GLU A 429 10.23 2.82 12.94
C GLU A 429 8.91 2.16 13.35
N GLN A 430 8.87 0.82 13.35
CA GLN A 430 7.67 0.05 13.73
C GLN A 430 7.49 0.02 15.25
N GLU A 431 6.31 0.41 15.75
CA GLU A 431 6.00 0.40 17.18
C GLU A 431 5.70 -1.03 17.68
N SER A 432 6.74 -1.78 18.05
CA SER A 432 6.64 -3.07 18.74
C SER A 432 7.97 -3.48 19.40
N ASN A 433 7.94 -4.39 20.37
CA ASN A 433 9.11 -4.86 21.12
C ASN A 433 9.67 -6.22 20.62
N HIS A 434 9.99 -6.32 19.34
CA HIS A 434 10.59 -7.54 18.76
C HIS A 434 12.08 -7.73 19.14
N ASN A 435 12.75 -6.76 19.79
CA ASN A 435 14.16 -6.89 20.17
C ASN A 435 14.41 -7.57 21.54
N GLY A 436 13.36 -7.95 22.29
CA GLY A 436 13.48 -8.59 23.62
C GLY A 436 14.41 -9.82 23.66
N ALA A 437 15.03 -10.10 24.81
CA ALA A 437 16.05 -11.15 24.93
C ALA A 437 15.46 -12.58 24.96
N VAL A 438 14.29 -12.76 25.57
CA VAL A 438 13.62 -14.06 25.71
C VAL A 438 12.84 -14.39 24.43
N PHE A 439 12.94 -15.63 23.95
CA PHE A 439 12.28 -16.04 22.70
C PHE A 439 10.75 -15.99 22.81
N MET A 440 10.17 -16.49 23.91
CA MET A 440 8.72 -16.52 24.09
C MET A 440 8.11 -15.11 24.19
N GLU A 441 8.82 -14.14 24.78
CA GLU A 441 8.40 -12.73 24.81
C GLU A 441 8.32 -12.17 23.38
N ARG A 442 9.38 -12.33 22.58
CA ARG A 442 9.39 -11.92 21.17
C ARG A 442 8.29 -12.60 20.36
N PHE A 443 8.10 -13.90 20.56
CA PHE A 443 7.11 -14.68 19.82
C PHE A 443 5.68 -14.20 20.10
N ASN A 444 5.35 -13.94 21.38
CA ASN A 444 4.02 -13.48 21.78
C ASN A 444 3.75 -12.06 21.27
N GLU A 445 4.72 -11.16 21.42
CA GLU A 445 4.65 -9.79 20.90
C GLU A 445 4.45 -9.78 19.38
N ALA A 446 5.25 -10.56 18.65
CA ALA A 446 5.12 -10.69 17.21
C ALA A 446 3.77 -11.29 16.78
N LEU A 447 3.27 -12.30 17.49
CA LEU A 447 1.98 -12.90 17.16
C LEU A 447 0.85 -11.88 17.31
N HIS A 448 0.89 -11.03 18.34
CA HIS A 448 -0.07 -9.92 18.48
C HIS A 448 0.10 -8.88 17.36
N TYR A 449 1.30 -8.31 17.19
CA TYR A 449 1.58 -7.27 16.20
C TYR A 449 1.17 -7.70 14.78
N TYR A 450 1.65 -8.85 14.31
CA TYR A 450 1.35 -9.30 12.96
C TYR A 450 -0.09 -9.79 12.79
N SER A 451 -0.78 -10.27 13.82
CA SER A 451 -2.22 -10.55 13.69
C SER A 451 -2.98 -9.26 13.35
N THR A 452 -2.73 -8.18 14.09
CA THR A 452 -3.33 -6.86 13.80
C THR A 452 -2.96 -6.33 12.41
N MET A 453 -1.71 -6.53 11.95
CA MET A 453 -1.31 -6.15 10.60
C MET A 453 -2.08 -6.95 9.53
N PHE A 454 -2.20 -8.28 9.68
CA PHE A 454 -2.95 -9.12 8.73
C PHE A 454 -4.46 -8.83 8.74
N ASP A 455 -5.06 -8.55 9.90
CA ASP A 455 -6.45 -8.10 10.01
C ASP A 455 -6.66 -6.77 9.25
N SER A 456 -5.70 -5.83 9.34
CA SER A 456 -5.77 -4.55 8.61
C SER A 456 -5.66 -4.69 7.09
N LEU A 457 -4.84 -5.65 6.61
CA LEU A 457 -4.74 -5.97 5.18
C LEU A 457 -6.02 -6.62 4.65
N GLU A 458 -6.63 -7.53 5.44
CA GLU A 458 -7.91 -8.16 5.08
C GLU A 458 -9.06 -7.14 5.02
N SER A 459 -9.10 -6.18 5.94
CA SER A 459 -10.03 -5.04 5.86
C SER A 459 -9.79 -4.18 4.61
N SER A 460 -8.53 -3.87 4.30
CA SER A 460 -8.15 -3.08 3.12
C SER A 460 -8.58 -3.74 1.80
N ALA A 461 -8.47 -5.08 1.72
CA ALA A 461 -8.87 -5.87 0.56
C ALA A 461 -10.33 -5.69 0.14
N LEU A 462 -11.23 -5.48 1.12
CA LEU A 462 -12.66 -5.25 0.86
C LEU A 462 -12.92 -3.93 0.13
N THR A 463 -11.99 -2.97 0.23
CA THR A 463 -12.12 -1.63 -0.36
C THR A 463 -11.35 -1.43 -1.65
N LEU A 464 -10.44 -2.36 -2.00
CA LEU A 464 -9.64 -2.35 -3.24
C LEU A 464 -9.75 -3.69 -3.99
N PRO A 465 -10.93 -4.08 -4.51
CA PRO A 465 -11.20 -5.45 -4.96
C PRO A 465 -10.36 -5.96 -6.13
N ASN A 466 -9.71 -5.05 -6.88
CA ASN A 466 -8.94 -5.36 -8.08
C ASN A 466 -7.45 -5.62 -7.82
N ASN A 467 -6.96 -5.54 -6.58
CA ASN A 467 -5.54 -5.59 -6.23
C ASN A 467 -5.13 -6.85 -5.44
N GLN A 468 -5.61 -8.02 -5.87
CA GLN A 468 -5.34 -9.29 -5.20
C GLN A 468 -3.85 -9.69 -5.19
N ASP A 469 -3.09 -9.32 -6.22
CA ASP A 469 -1.65 -9.58 -6.28
C ASP A 469 -0.88 -8.71 -5.27
N ASP A 470 -1.21 -7.41 -5.18
CA ASP A 470 -0.62 -6.48 -4.20
C ASP A 470 -0.87 -6.93 -2.75
N LEU A 471 -2.06 -7.47 -2.46
CA LEU A 471 -2.40 -8.08 -1.17
C LEU A 471 -1.51 -9.29 -0.87
N VAL A 472 -1.36 -10.23 -1.80
CA VAL A 472 -0.51 -11.42 -1.60
C VAL A 472 0.95 -11.02 -1.41
N MET A 473 1.46 -10.04 -2.17
CA MET A 473 2.82 -9.54 -2.00
C MET A 473 3.01 -8.80 -0.67
N SER A 474 1.99 -8.07 -0.18
CA SER A 474 1.97 -7.46 1.15
C SER A 474 1.99 -8.50 2.28
N GLU A 475 1.27 -9.61 2.11
CA GLU A 475 1.29 -10.75 3.03
C GLU A 475 2.68 -11.42 3.05
N VAL A 476 3.33 -11.57 1.89
CA VAL A 476 4.70 -12.11 1.79
C VAL A 476 5.73 -11.14 2.39
N TYR A 477 5.55 -9.82 2.25
CA TYR A 477 6.37 -8.80 2.89
C TYR A 477 6.38 -8.97 4.42
N LEU A 478 5.20 -8.99 5.06
CA LEU A 478 5.06 -9.22 6.49
C LEU A 478 5.53 -10.63 6.89
N GLY A 479 5.23 -11.64 6.05
CA GLY A 479 5.65 -13.03 6.25
C GLY A 479 7.17 -13.21 6.35
N ARG A 480 7.95 -12.43 5.58
CA ARG A 480 9.41 -12.38 5.70
C ARG A 480 9.86 -11.77 7.02
N GLN A 481 9.18 -10.73 7.49
CA GLN A 481 9.52 -10.13 8.79
C GLN A 481 9.21 -11.10 9.95
N ILE A 482 8.04 -11.75 9.94
CA ILE A 482 7.69 -12.85 10.86
C ILE A 482 8.79 -13.92 10.86
N CYS A 483 9.22 -14.36 9.67
CA CYS A 483 10.28 -15.34 9.51
C CYS A 483 11.58 -14.90 10.19
N ASN A 484 12.02 -13.66 9.97
CA ASN A 484 13.25 -13.16 10.57
C ASN A 484 13.14 -12.99 12.11
N VAL A 485 12.02 -12.45 12.62
CA VAL A 485 11.78 -12.29 14.07
C VAL A 485 11.77 -13.63 14.80
N VAL A 486 11.13 -14.64 14.22
CA VAL A 486 10.88 -15.93 14.87
C VAL A 486 11.99 -16.94 14.59
N ALA A 487 12.45 -17.10 13.35
CA ALA A 487 13.42 -18.15 12.99
C ALA A 487 14.87 -17.78 13.31
N CYS A 488 15.29 -16.56 12.98
CA CYS A 488 16.69 -16.14 13.08
C CYS A 488 17.13 -15.82 14.52
N GLU A 489 18.45 -15.77 14.73
CA GLU A 489 19.09 -15.26 15.95
C GLU A 489 20.38 -14.52 15.60
N GLY A 490 21.03 -13.90 16.60
CA GLY A 490 22.33 -13.26 16.43
C GLY A 490 22.31 -12.13 15.39
N THR A 491 23.28 -12.13 14.48
CA THR A 491 23.42 -11.14 13.39
C THR A 491 22.40 -11.31 12.27
N GLU A 492 21.88 -12.53 12.06
CA GLU A 492 20.94 -12.80 10.96
C GLU A 492 19.51 -12.35 11.31
N ARG A 493 19.22 -12.14 12.60
CA ARG A 493 17.97 -11.50 13.04
C ARG A 493 18.13 -9.98 12.96
N VAL A 494 17.58 -9.37 11.92
CA VAL A 494 17.63 -7.93 11.62
C VAL A 494 16.32 -7.21 11.96
N GLU A 495 15.17 -7.88 11.90
CA GLU A 495 13.86 -7.30 12.23
C GLU A 495 13.74 -7.18 13.76
N ARG A 496 14.36 -6.12 14.31
CA ARG A 496 14.57 -5.89 15.76
C ARG A 496 13.85 -4.64 16.22
N HIS A 497 12.54 -4.60 16.03
CA HIS A 497 11.73 -3.45 16.43
C HIS A 497 11.89 -3.15 17.93
N GLU A 498 11.92 -1.86 18.25
CA GLU A 498 11.91 -1.32 19.60
C GLU A 498 10.83 -0.24 19.68
N THR A 499 10.24 -0.04 20.87
CA THR A 499 9.18 0.96 21.10
C THR A 499 9.68 2.39 20.96
N LEU A 500 8.76 3.33 20.75
CA LEU A 500 8.97 4.78 20.72
C LEU A 500 9.71 5.26 21.96
N THR A 501 9.41 4.67 23.13
CA THR A 501 10.12 5.00 24.39
C THR A 501 11.60 4.62 24.33
N GLN A 502 11.94 3.46 23.75
CA GLN A 502 13.32 3.02 23.57
C GLN A 502 14.05 3.88 22.52
N TRP A 503 13.41 4.18 21.38
CA TRP A 503 13.97 5.08 20.37
C TRP A 503 14.21 6.50 20.91
N ARG A 504 13.26 7.05 21.67
CA ARG A 504 13.40 8.35 22.36
C ARG A 504 14.60 8.36 23.30
N VAL A 505 14.84 7.29 24.08
CA VAL A 505 16.04 7.16 24.92
C VAL A 505 17.32 7.12 24.08
N ARG A 506 17.35 6.39 22.96
CA ARG A 506 18.52 6.32 22.06
C ARG A 506 18.85 7.69 21.44
N MET A 507 17.85 8.36 20.88
CA MET A 507 18.00 9.68 20.24
C MET A 507 18.48 10.73 21.25
N ASN A 508 17.86 10.80 22.44
CA ASN A 508 18.28 11.70 23.51
C ASN A 508 19.71 11.39 23.99
N SER A 509 20.09 10.11 24.09
CA SER A 509 21.44 9.69 24.52
C SER A 509 22.53 10.05 23.49
N ALA A 510 22.16 10.16 22.21
CA ALA A 510 23.04 10.65 21.15
C ALA A 510 23.05 12.19 21.01
N GLY A 511 22.29 12.92 21.85
CA GLY A 511 22.25 14.38 21.86
C GLY A 511 21.27 15.01 20.88
N PHE A 512 20.30 14.25 20.37
CA PHE A 512 19.15 14.83 19.65
C PHE A 512 18.09 15.32 20.64
N GLU A 513 17.37 16.37 20.25
CA GLU A 513 16.21 16.89 20.99
C GLU A 513 14.93 16.63 20.17
N PRO A 514 13.81 16.25 20.80
CA PRO A 514 12.56 16.01 20.08
C PRO A 514 11.98 17.31 19.52
N VAL A 515 11.49 17.25 18.28
CA VAL A 515 10.74 18.34 17.63
C VAL A 515 9.29 17.88 17.51
N HIS A 516 8.36 18.63 18.10
CA HIS A 516 6.94 18.31 18.02
C HIS A 516 6.43 18.44 16.58
N LEU A 517 5.83 17.37 16.06
CA LEU A 517 5.14 17.39 14.77
C LEU A 517 3.93 18.33 14.86
N GLY A 518 3.95 19.40 14.07
CA GLY A 518 2.92 20.44 14.13
C GLY A 518 1.55 20.00 13.63
N SER A 519 0.51 20.78 13.92
CA SER A 519 -0.88 20.45 13.55
C SER A 519 -1.11 20.21 12.05
N ASN A 520 -0.20 20.66 11.17
CA ASN A 520 -0.22 20.38 9.74
C ASN A 520 0.05 18.90 9.45
N ALA A 521 1.06 18.31 10.10
CA ALA A 521 1.41 16.90 9.94
C ALA A 521 0.27 16.01 10.43
N PHE A 522 -0.29 16.31 11.62
CA PHE A 522 -1.46 15.60 12.15
C PHE A 522 -2.65 15.67 11.18
N LYS A 523 -3.00 16.86 10.66
CA LYS A 523 -4.12 17.01 9.70
C LYS A 523 -3.88 16.27 8.39
N GLN A 524 -2.66 16.28 7.84
CA GLN A 524 -2.33 15.53 6.63
C GLN A 524 -2.42 14.03 6.87
N ALA A 525 -1.92 13.53 8.01
CA ALA A 525 -2.09 12.14 8.42
C ALA A 525 -3.57 11.76 8.55
N SER A 526 -4.38 12.53 9.29
CA SER A 526 -5.83 12.26 9.42
C SER A 526 -6.56 12.27 8.07
N MET A 527 -6.21 13.21 7.18
CA MET A 527 -6.80 13.31 5.85
C MET A 527 -6.39 12.13 4.96
N LEU A 528 -5.13 11.67 5.03
CA LEU A 528 -4.70 10.46 4.36
C LEU A 528 -5.52 9.25 4.84
N LEU A 529 -5.62 9.04 6.15
CA LEU A 529 -6.35 7.90 6.71
C LEU A 529 -7.84 7.93 6.35
N ALA A 530 -8.46 9.11 6.26
CA ALA A 530 -9.85 9.25 5.81
C ALA A 530 -10.09 8.81 4.34
N LEU A 531 -9.05 8.74 3.51
CA LEU A 531 -9.13 8.23 2.13
C LEU A 531 -8.98 6.70 2.04
N PHE A 532 -8.49 6.04 3.09
CA PHE A 532 -8.33 4.58 3.16
C PHE A 532 -9.48 3.96 3.97
N ALA A 533 -9.95 2.78 3.57
CA ALA A 533 -10.98 2.02 4.28
C ALA A 533 -12.27 2.80 4.63
N GLY A 534 -12.61 3.86 3.88
CA GLY A 534 -13.74 4.75 4.18
C GLY A 534 -13.57 5.59 5.47
N GLY A 535 -12.35 5.69 6.00
CA GLY A 535 -12.04 6.34 7.27
C GLY A 535 -12.26 5.48 8.52
N ASP A 536 -12.52 4.18 8.38
CA ASP A 536 -12.63 3.24 9.49
C ASP A 536 -11.33 2.42 9.69
N GLY A 537 -11.19 1.82 10.88
CA GLY A 537 -10.04 1.00 11.27
C GLY A 537 -8.79 1.83 11.66
N TYR A 538 -8.21 2.55 10.70
CA TYR A 538 -6.97 3.31 10.90
C TYR A 538 -7.17 4.59 11.70
N LYS A 539 -6.23 4.92 12.59
CA LYS A 539 -6.22 6.13 13.41
C LYS A 539 -4.80 6.69 13.50
N VAL A 540 -4.70 7.98 13.82
CA VAL A 540 -3.44 8.67 14.15
C VAL A 540 -3.52 9.22 15.56
N GLU A 541 -2.49 8.98 16.37
CA GLU A 541 -2.37 9.48 17.74
C GLU A 541 -1.11 10.34 17.91
N GLU A 542 -1.19 11.42 18.72
CA GLU A 542 -0.03 12.21 19.11
C GLU A 542 0.53 11.69 20.45
N ASN A 543 1.82 11.37 20.48
CA ASN A 543 2.54 10.90 21.66
C ASN A 543 3.81 11.74 21.89
N ASP A 544 3.73 12.71 22.80
CA ASP A 544 4.81 13.66 23.15
C ASP A 544 5.51 14.29 21.92
N GLY A 545 4.72 14.72 20.93
CA GLY A 545 5.23 15.34 19.70
C GLY A 545 5.62 14.38 18.58
N CYS A 546 5.55 13.06 18.81
CA CYS A 546 5.59 12.04 17.76
C CYS A 546 4.15 11.72 17.30
N LEU A 547 4.01 11.19 16.07
CA LEU A 547 2.74 10.64 15.57
C LEU A 547 2.89 9.12 15.41
N MET A 548 1.81 8.39 15.72
CA MET A 548 1.68 6.93 15.58
C MET A 548 0.40 6.60 14.82
#